data_AF-A0A0S8DSQ4-F1
#
_entry.id   AF-A0A0S8DSQ4-F1
#
_cell.length_a   1.000
_cell.length_b   1.000
_cell.length_c   1.000
_cell.angle_alpha   90.00
_cell.angle_beta   90.00
_cell.angle_gamma   90.00
#
_symmetry.space_group_name_H-M   'P 1'
#
loop_
_entity.id
_entity.type
_entity.pdbx_description
1 polymer ?
#
loop_
_entity_poly.entity_id
_entity_poly.type
_entity_poly.pdbx_seq_one_letter_code
_entity_poly.pdbx_strand_id
1 'polypeptide(L)'
;MVFAQTNKLRFVISFAGILLLSYLGGSFSEARDQDPALGELRLEGESIVRLVLKREGDNQTETFRRPEQIIELPTGKYTVQEVHLDGGYIYYASRGPKSHWVTVTSDEPATLKIGGPLKQTVKVSREGRILVMNYELRGIGGGQYTNGSRAKPPTFAVYKADKKIASDKFEFG
;
A
#
# COMPACT_ATOMS: atom_id res chain seq x y z
N MET A 1 24.16 -41.09 -20.52
CA MET A 1 23.95 -42.26 -19.63
C MET A 1 23.89 -41.76 -18.20
N VAL A 2 23.00 -42.33 -17.39
CA VAL A 2 22.71 -42.08 -15.96
C VAL A 2 21.53 -41.13 -15.67
N PHE A 3 20.50 -41.77 -15.12
CA PHE A 3 19.23 -41.36 -14.53
C PHE A 3 19.43 -40.39 -13.34
N ALA A 4 18.60 -39.35 -13.18
CA ALA A 4 17.36 -39.30 -12.39
C ALA A 4 17.49 -39.77 -10.92
N GLN A 5 17.19 -38.89 -9.95
CA GLN A 5 16.08 -39.10 -9.00
C GLN A 5 15.91 -37.96 -7.99
N THR A 6 14.65 -37.54 -7.88
CA THR A 6 14.01 -36.75 -6.81
C THR A 6 14.03 -37.47 -5.46
N ASN A 7 14.13 -36.74 -4.35
CA ASN A 7 13.71 -37.24 -3.03
C ASN A 7 12.78 -36.25 -2.32
N LYS A 8 11.57 -36.74 -2.04
CA LYS A 8 10.55 -36.16 -1.16
C LYS A 8 10.94 -36.50 0.28
N LEU A 9 11.03 -35.50 1.15
CA LEU A 9 11.32 -35.71 2.56
C LEU A 9 10.00 -35.88 3.34
N ARG A 10 9.77 -37.08 3.86
CA ARG A 10 8.76 -37.37 4.89
C ARG A 10 9.48 -37.40 6.23
N PHE A 11 9.05 -36.58 7.20
CA PHE A 11 9.54 -36.69 8.57
C PHE A 11 8.55 -37.49 9.42
N VAL A 12 9.09 -38.51 10.07
CA VAL A 12 8.45 -39.49 10.96
C VAL A 12 8.47 -38.94 12.38
N ILE A 13 7.37 -39.10 13.11
CA ILE A 13 7.25 -38.80 14.54
C ILE A 13 7.75 -40.02 15.32
N SER A 14 8.73 -39.84 16.20
CA SER A 14 9.14 -40.83 17.21
C SER A 14 8.92 -40.28 18.61
N PHE A 15 8.14 -41.02 19.40
CA PHE A 15 7.97 -40.88 20.85
C PHE A 15 9.06 -41.68 21.57
N ALA A 16 9.79 -41.07 22.50
CA ALA A 16 10.43 -41.79 23.61
C ALA A 16 10.94 -40.82 24.70
N GLY A 17 10.60 -41.13 25.96
CA GLY A 17 11.51 -40.89 27.09
C GLY A 17 11.19 -39.71 28.01
N ILE A 18 10.38 -39.97 29.04
CA ILE A 18 10.19 -39.12 30.22
C ILE A 18 11.45 -39.15 31.10
N LEU A 19 11.92 -37.98 31.55
CA LEU A 19 12.79 -37.87 32.71
C LEU A 19 12.38 -36.66 33.56
N LEU A 20 11.90 -36.95 34.77
CA LEU A 20 11.48 -35.99 35.80
C LEU A 20 12.70 -35.22 36.35
N LEU A 21 12.62 -33.90 36.38
CA LEU A 21 13.38 -33.05 37.32
C LEU A 21 12.53 -31.83 37.73
N SER A 22 12.63 -31.50 39.00
CA SER A 22 11.71 -30.77 39.88
C SER A 22 11.73 -29.24 39.78
N TYR A 23 10.54 -28.64 40.00
CA TYR A 23 10.25 -27.32 40.57
C TYR A 23 11.07 -26.10 40.12
N LEU A 24 10.47 -25.32 39.21
CA LEU A 24 10.33 -23.86 39.31
C LEU A 24 9.02 -23.51 38.59
N GLY A 25 8.08 -22.90 39.30
CA GLY A 25 6.81 -22.43 38.76
C GLY A 25 7.05 -21.31 37.76
N GLY A 26 7.40 -21.67 36.53
CA GLY A 26 7.24 -20.83 35.36
C GLY A 26 5.97 -21.29 34.68
N SER A 27 4.90 -20.50 34.79
CA SER A 27 3.81 -20.58 33.84
C SER A 27 4.40 -20.31 32.45
N PHE A 28 4.82 -21.36 31.75
CA PHE A 28 4.86 -21.32 30.30
C PHE A 28 3.42 -21.13 29.89
N SER A 29 3.03 -19.86 29.73
CA SER A 29 1.90 -19.55 28.88
C SER A 29 2.33 -20.06 27.51
N GLU A 30 1.88 -21.26 27.15
CA GLU A 30 1.67 -21.58 25.75
C GLU A 30 0.87 -20.39 25.23
N ALA A 31 1.54 -19.49 24.50
CA ALA A 31 0.86 -18.55 23.66
C ALA A 31 0.06 -19.44 22.71
N ARG A 32 -1.21 -19.67 23.05
CA ARG A 32 -2.14 -20.32 22.15
C ARG A 32 -2.02 -19.55 20.85
N ASP A 33 -1.51 -20.22 19.83
CA ASP A 33 -1.49 -19.78 18.46
C ASP A 33 -2.96 -19.74 18.00
N GLN A 34 -3.71 -18.78 18.55
CA GLN A 34 -5.05 -18.47 18.11
C GLN A 34 -4.83 -17.73 16.82
N ASP A 35 -5.29 -18.33 15.71
CA ASP A 35 -5.37 -17.63 14.45
C ASP A 35 -6.01 -16.27 14.70
N PRO A 36 -5.35 -15.18 14.29
CA PRO A 36 -5.85 -13.85 14.56
C PRO A 36 -7.22 -13.71 13.90
N ALA A 37 -8.20 -13.16 14.63
CA ALA A 37 -9.52 -12.89 14.09
C ALA A 37 -9.39 -12.13 12.76
N LEU A 38 -10.19 -12.49 11.76
CA LEU A 38 -10.19 -11.85 10.44
C LEU A 38 -11.27 -10.78 10.36
N GLY A 39 -11.06 -9.79 9.49
CA GLY A 39 -12.05 -8.79 9.14
C GLY A 39 -11.97 -8.40 7.67
N GLU A 40 -13.04 -7.79 7.17
CA GLU A 40 -13.14 -7.33 5.79
C GLU A 40 -12.58 -5.91 5.64
N LEU A 41 -11.77 -5.71 4.60
CA LEU A 41 -11.37 -4.40 4.10
C LEU A 41 -11.88 -4.21 2.67
N ARG A 42 -12.71 -3.19 2.49
CA ARG A 42 -13.27 -2.77 1.21
C ARG A 42 -12.42 -1.66 0.61
N LEU A 43 -11.92 -1.91 -0.59
CA LEU A 43 -11.21 -0.94 -1.40
C LEU A 43 -12.23 -0.13 -2.21
N GLU A 44 -12.25 1.17 -1.96
CA GLU A 44 -12.90 2.12 -2.85
C GLU A 44 -11.83 2.73 -3.74
N GLY A 45 -11.98 2.57 -5.05
CA GLY A 45 -11.06 3.08 -6.07
C GLY A 45 -10.57 1.98 -7.00
N GLU A 46 -9.93 2.42 -8.08
CA GLU A 46 -9.73 1.57 -9.26
C GLU A 46 -8.26 1.46 -9.68
N SER A 47 -8.02 0.54 -10.62
CA SER A 47 -6.73 0.32 -11.30
C SER A 47 -5.59 -0.13 -10.39
N ILE A 48 -5.85 -0.61 -9.18
CA ILE A 48 -4.81 -1.03 -8.24
C ILE A 48 -4.16 -2.34 -8.74
N VAL A 49 -2.86 -2.28 -9.05
CA VAL A 49 -2.08 -3.47 -9.43
C VAL A 49 -1.18 -3.97 -8.30
N ARG A 50 -0.89 -3.13 -7.31
CA ARG A 50 -0.20 -3.51 -6.07
C ARG A 50 -0.63 -2.61 -4.92
N LEU A 51 -0.94 -3.21 -3.77
CA LEU A 51 -1.22 -2.54 -2.51
C LEU A 51 -0.30 -3.11 -1.43
N VAL A 52 0.38 -2.24 -0.68
CA VAL A 52 1.19 -2.62 0.47
C VAL A 52 0.66 -1.94 1.71
N LEU A 53 0.24 -2.73 2.69
CA LEU A 53 -0.22 -2.28 4.00
C LEU A 53 0.83 -2.64 5.05
N LYS A 54 1.07 -1.73 6.00
CA LYS A 54 1.84 -2.02 7.21
C LYS A 54 0.92 -2.01 8.42
N ARG A 55 0.97 -3.05 9.23
CA ARG A 55 0.20 -3.14 10.47
C ARG A 55 0.88 -2.32 11.58
N GLU A 56 0.09 -1.72 12.45
CA GLU A 56 0.56 -0.98 13.62
C GLU A 56 1.14 -1.95 14.65
N GLY A 57 2.30 -1.61 15.22
CA GLY A 57 2.92 -2.41 16.28
C GLY A 57 3.84 -3.55 15.78
N ASP A 58 3.79 -3.89 14.50
CA ASP A 58 4.75 -4.79 13.87
C ASP A 58 5.51 -4.13 12.71
N ASN A 59 6.56 -4.80 12.24
CA ASN A 59 7.29 -4.43 11.03
C ASN A 59 6.87 -5.29 9.83
N GLN A 60 5.75 -6.00 9.94
CA GLN A 60 5.25 -6.84 8.85
C GLN A 60 4.46 -5.99 7.86
N THR A 61 4.60 -6.34 6.59
CA THR A 61 3.89 -5.68 5.50
C THR A 61 3.10 -6.73 4.73
N GLU A 62 1.81 -6.47 4.56
CA GLU A 62 0.94 -7.27 3.70
C GLU A 62 0.99 -6.71 2.30
N THR A 63 1.32 -7.55 1.31
CA THR A 63 1.40 -7.14 -0.10
C THR A 63 0.38 -7.88 -0.93
N PHE A 64 -0.53 -7.13 -1.54
CA PHE A 64 -1.56 -7.64 -2.42
C PHE A 64 -1.23 -7.27 -3.87
N ARG A 65 -1.21 -8.26 -4.78
CA ARG A 65 -1.02 -8.05 -6.21
C ARG A 65 -2.37 -8.14 -6.90
N ARG A 66 -2.74 -7.08 -7.63
CA ARG A 66 -4.08 -6.92 -8.25
C ARG A 66 -5.20 -7.33 -7.29
N PRO A 67 -5.29 -6.69 -6.09
CA PRO A 67 -6.30 -7.05 -5.12
C PRO A 67 -7.71 -6.91 -5.71
N GLU A 68 -8.60 -7.77 -5.24
CA GLU A 68 -10.03 -7.58 -5.42
C GLU A 68 -10.53 -6.38 -4.59
N GLN A 69 -11.78 -5.99 -4.79
CA GLN A 69 -12.39 -4.89 -4.02
C GLN A 69 -12.56 -5.23 -2.54
N ILE A 70 -12.58 -6.51 -2.18
CA ILE A 70 -12.69 -6.97 -0.79
C ILE A 70 -11.46 -7.80 -0.49
N ILE A 71 -10.80 -7.47 0.63
CA ILE A 71 -9.64 -8.19 1.15
C ILE A 71 -9.98 -8.65 2.56
N GLU A 72 -9.74 -9.93 2.84
CA GLU A 72 -9.72 -10.42 4.22
C GLU A 72 -8.31 -10.31 4.78
N LEU A 73 -8.19 -9.73 5.97
CA LEU A 73 -6.92 -9.64 6.69
C LEU A 73 -7.19 -9.66 8.19
N PRO A 74 -6.20 -10.01 9.02
CA PRO A 74 -6.44 -10.09 10.45
C PRO A 74 -6.82 -8.72 11.04
N THR A 75 -7.63 -8.72 12.09
CA THR A 75 -8.10 -7.52 12.77
C THR A 75 -6.92 -6.72 13.29
N GLY A 76 -6.93 -5.41 13.08
CA GLY A 76 -5.82 -4.54 13.44
C GLY A 76 -5.88 -3.20 12.73
N LYS A 77 -4.95 -2.32 13.07
CA LYS A 77 -4.80 -1.01 12.45
C LYS A 77 -3.67 -1.03 11.44
N TYR A 78 -3.95 -0.54 10.25
CA TYR A 78 -3.07 -0.60 9.08
C TYR A 78 -2.85 0.77 8.49
N THR A 79 -1.65 1.02 7.99
CA THR A 79 -1.32 2.18 7.16
C THR A 79 -0.93 1.75 5.77
N VAL A 80 -1.42 2.46 4.75
CA VAL A 80 -0.97 2.27 3.37
C VAL A 80 0.47 2.74 3.24
N GLN A 81 1.37 1.87 2.80
CA GLN A 81 2.78 2.20 2.54
C GLN A 81 3.02 2.56 1.07
N GLU A 82 2.47 1.75 0.17
CA GLU A 82 2.74 1.83 -1.26
C GLU A 82 1.52 1.37 -2.05
N VAL A 83 1.22 2.08 -3.15
CA VAL A 83 0.17 1.70 -4.09
C VAL A 83 0.67 1.90 -5.50
N HIS A 84 0.56 0.88 -6.34
CA HIS A 84 0.79 0.98 -7.77
C HIS A 84 -0.53 0.86 -8.48
N LEU A 85 -0.74 1.78 -9.43
CA LEU A 85 -1.86 1.73 -10.35
C LEU A 85 -1.38 1.29 -11.73
N ASP A 86 -2.32 0.74 -12.49
CA ASP A 86 -2.15 0.57 -13.91
C ASP A 86 -1.77 1.90 -14.58
N GLY A 87 -0.99 1.84 -15.66
CA GLY A 87 -0.38 3.02 -16.28
C GLY A 87 0.86 3.57 -15.56
N GLY A 88 1.36 2.87 -14.52
CA GLY A 88 2.65 3.15 -13.89
C GLY A 88 2.63 4.29 -12.87
N TYR A 89 1.46 4.61 -12.31
CA TYR A 89 1.33 5.62 -11.26
C TYR A 89 1.57 5.00 -9.89
N ILE A 90 2.29 5.70 -9.03
CA ILE A 90 2.74 5.18 -7.74
C ILE A 90 2.46 6.21 -6.65
N TYR A 91 1.89 5.74 -5.55
CA TYR A 91 1.79 6.46 -4.29
C TYR A 91 2.75 5.84 -3.28
N TYR A 92 3.50 6.70 -2.58
CA TYR A 92 4.35 6.35 -1.45
C TYR A 92 3.93 7.16 -0.23
N ALA A 93 3.72 6.48 0.91
CA ALA A 93 3.35 7.14 2.16
C ALA A 93 4.34 8.23 2.59
N SER A 94 5.64 8.00 2.36
CA SER A 94 6.71 8.95 2.69
C SER A 94 6.67 10.27 1.92
N ARG A 95 5.90 10.34 0.82
CA ARG A 95 5.81 11.51 -0.05
C ARG A 95 4.50 12.30 0.12
N GLY A 96 3.65 11.89 1.05
CA GLY A 96 2.33 12.48 1.28
C GLY A 96 2.19 13.13 2.66
N PRO A 97 1.40 14.21 2.79
CA PRO A 97 1.18 14.88 4.08
C PRO A 97 0.25 14.10 5.04
N LYS A 98 -0.31 12.96 4.61
CA LYS A 98 -1.25 12.15 5.39
C LYS A 98 -0.97 10.66 5.20
N SER A 99 -0.78 9.97 6.33
CA SER A 99 -0.82 8.51 6.42
C SER A 99 -2.28 8.06 6.31
N HIS A 100 -2.59 7.16 5.37
CA HIS A 100 -3.93 6.57 5.23
C HIS A 100 -4.04 5.41 6.20
N TRP A 101 -4.50 5.71 7.41
CA TRP A 101 -4.80 4.70 8.43
C TRP A 101 -6.19 4.12 8.22
N VAL A 102 -6.33 2.80 8.42
CA VAL A 102 -7.59 2.07 8.43
C VAL A 102 -7.57 1.03 9.55
N THR A 103 -8.68 0.89 10.27
CA THR A 103 -8.83 -0.13 11.31
C THR A 103 -9.76 -1.21 10.79
N VAL A 104 -9.29 -2.45 10.78
CA VAL A 104 -10.04 -3.64 10.39
C VAL A 104 -10.53 -4.35 11.66
N THR A 105 -11.82 -4.60 11.73
CA THR A 105 -12.48 -5.28 12.86
C THR A 105 -13.22 -6.52 12.36
N SER A 106 -13.59 -7.43 13.26
CA SER A 106 -14.41 -8.61 12.93
C SER A 106 -15.89 -8.27 12.72
N ASP A 107 -16.33 -7.11 13.19
CA ASP A 107 -17.75 -6.82 13.38
C ASP A 107 -18.33 -6.07 12.18
N GLU A 108 -17.55 -5.15 11.60
CA GLU A 108 -17.93 -4.39 10.43
C GLU A 108 -16.80 -4.25 9.40
N PRO A 109 -17.14 -4.28 8.09
CA PRO A 109 -16.18 -4.03 7.03
C PRO A 109 -15.59 -2.63 7.09
N ALA A 110 -14.26 -2.54 7.08
CA ALA A 110 -13.55 -1.28 6.99
C ALA A 110 -13.51 -0.78 5.53
N THR A 111 -13.46 0.54 5.33
CA THR A 111 -13.37 1.12 3.98
C THR A 111 -12.07 1.90 3.81
N LEU A 112 -11.35 1.62 2.72
CA LEU A 112 -10.13 2.33 2.33
C LEU A 112 -10.30 2.95 0.94
N LYS A 113 -10.40 4.28 0.90
CA LYS A 113 -10.41 5.08 -0.34
C LYS A 113 -8.99 5.24 -0.87
N ILE A 114 -8.65 4.51 -1.93
CA ILE A 114 -7.30 4.51 -2.50
C ILE A 114 -7.32 4.13 -3.98
N GLY A 115 -6.39 4.67 -4.76
CA GLY A 115 -6.31 4.41 -6.20
C GLY A 115 -7.05 5.42 -7.07
N GLY A 116 -7.38 4.98 -8.28
CA GLY A 116 -8.02 5.80 -9.31
C GLY A 116 -9.51 6.02 -9.10
N PRO A 117 -10.15 6.91 -9.90
CA PRO A 117 -9.53 7.72 -10.95
C PRO A 117 -8.58 8.80 -10.40
N LEU A 118 -7.55 9.13 -11.18
CA LEU A 118 -6.61 10.19 -10.83
C LEU A 118 -7.08 11.55 -11.37
N LYS A 119 -7.20 12.53 -10.46
CA LYS A 119 -7.51 13.92 -10.79
C LYS A 119 -6.23 14.73 -10.98
N GLN A 120 -6.08 15.33 -12.15
CA GLN A 120 -5.03 16.32 -12.41
C GLN A 120 -5.38 17.63 -11.71
N THR A 121 -4.45 18.16 -10.92
CA THR A 121 -4.61 19.42 -10.19
C THR A 121 -3.37 20.29 -10.41
N VAL A 122 -3.56 21.57 -10.69
CA VAL A 122 -2.47 22.56 -10.71
C VAL A 122 -2.73 23.56 -9.60
N LYS A 123 -1.82 23.63 -8.64
CA LYS A 123 -1.81 24.68 -7.62
C LYS A 123 -0.99 25.85 -8.13
N VAL A 124 -1.61 27.02 -8.19
CA VAL A 124 -0.97 28.25 -8.65
C VAL A 124 -0.84 29.21 -7.47
N SER A 125 0.38 29.64 -7.19
CA SER A 125 0.65 30.75 -6.27
C SER A 125 1.36 31.88 -7.00
N ARG A 126 1.18 33.11 -6.51
CA ARG A 126 1.85 34.29 -7.04
C ARG A 126 2.93 34.74 -6.07
N GLU A 127 4.15 34.84 -6.58
CA GLU A 127 5.32 35.36 -5.87
C GLU A 127 5.82 36.61 -6.60
N GLY A 128 5.31 37.77 -6.19
CA GLY A 128 5.58 39.06 -6.86
C GLY A 128 5.13 39.07 -8.32
N ARG A 129 6.10 38.97 -9.23
CA ARG A 129 5.88 38.93 -10.69
C ARG A 129 5.94 37.52 -11.29
N ILE A 130 6.18 36.51 -10.46
CA ILE A 130 6.32 35.11 -10.85
C ILE A 130 5.04 34.37 -10.47
N LEU A 131 4.58 33.48 -11.35
CA LEU A 131 3.57 32.48 -11.01
C LEU A 131 4.28 31.15 -10.78
N VAL A 132 4.13 30.58 -9.59
CA VAL A 132 4.62 29.26 -9.26
C VAL A 132 3.48 28.28 -9.48
N MET A 133 3.70 27.28 -10.33
CA MET A 133 2.70 26.29 -10.71
C MET A 133 3.18 24.91 -10.31
N ASN A 134 2.43 24.25 -9.42
CA ASN A 134 2.74 22.91 -8.94
C ASN A 134 1.69 21.93 -9.46
N TYR A 135 2.13 20.95 -10.24
CA TYR A 135 1.26 19.89 -10.74
C TYR A 135 1.17 18.72 -9.76
N GLU A 136 -0.05 18.23 -9.54
CA GLU A 136 -0.34 17.10 -8.67
C GLU A 136 -1.32 16.13 -9.34
N LEU A 137 -1.08 14.83 -9.19
CA LEU A 137 -2.05 13.77 -9.47
C LEU A 137 -2.63 13.29 -8.15
N ARG A 138 -3.94 13.42 -7.95
CA ARG A 138 -4.62 13.05 -6.71
C ARG A 138 -5.55 11.86 -6.96
N GLY A 139 -5.40 10.77 -6.21
CA GLY A 139 -6.36 9.67 -6.20
C GLY A 139 -7.59 9.98 -5.35
N ILE A 140 -8.55 9.05 -5.29
CA ILE A 140 -9.83 9.30 -4.61
C ILE A 140 -9.70 9.48 -3.09
N GLY A 141 -8.67 8.90 -2.48
CA GLY A 141 -8.31 9.12 -1.07
C GLY A 141 -7.59 10.45 -0.80
N GLY A 142 -7.32 11.25 -1.84
CA GLY A 142 -6.53 12.48 -1.75
C GLY A 142 -5.01 12.26 -1.75
N GLY A 143 -4.55 11.00 -1.74
CA GLY A 143 -3.16 10.61 -1.90
C GLY A 143 -2.56 11.15 -3.20
N GLN A 144 -1.32 11.65 -3.13
CA GLN A 144 -0.60 12.16 -4.29
C GLN A 144 0.17 11.05 -5.00
N TYR A 145 -0.12 10.86 -6.27
CA TYR A 145 0.54 9.90 -7.14
C TYR A 145 1.60 10.59 -7.99
N THR A 146 2.65 9.84 -8.33
CA THR A 146 3.63 10.22 -9.34
C THR A 146 3.61 9.19 -10.45
N ASN A 147 3.91 9.57 -11.69
CA ASN A 147 4.24 8.58 -12.70
C ASN A 147 5.67 8.05 -12.41
N GLY A 148 5.85 6.73 -12.44
CA GLY A 148 7.16 6.10 -12.29
C GLY A 148 8.09 6.39 -13.47
N SER A 149 7.53 6.70 -14.64
CA SER A 149 8.28 7.14 -15.81
C SER A 149 8.36 8.66 -15.89
N ARG A 150 9.58 9.17 -16.09
CA ARG A 150 9.84 10.59 -16.35
C ARG A 150 9.82 10.95 -17.85
N ALA A 151 9.57 9.97 -18.73
CA ALA A 151 9.68 10.15 -20.18
C ALA A 151 8.58 11.04 -20.78
N LYS A 152 7.43 11.16 -20.11
CA LYS A 152 6.26 11.92 -20.56
C LYS A 152 5.80 12.87 -19.45
N PRO A 153 6.52 13.97 -19.22
CA PRO A 153 6.12 14.95 -18.21
C PRO A 153 4.77 15.58 -18.57
N PRO A 154 3.96 15.97 -17.56
CA PRO A 154 2.76 16.78 -17.77
C PRO A 154 3.11 18.10 -18.46
N THR A 155 2.21 18.60 -19.31
CA THR A 155 2.41 19.82 -20.09
C THR A 155 1.34 20.85 -19.75
N PHE A 156 1.67 22.13 -19.85
CA PHE A 156 0.70 23.21 -19.68
C PHE A 156 0.78 24.24 -20.81
N ALA A 157 -0.31 24.98 -20.99
CA ALA A 157 -0.36 26.14 -21.85
C ALA A 157 -1.09 27.27 -21.12
N VAL A 158 -0.55 28.48 -21.22
CA VAL A 158 -1.12 29.69 -20.61
C VAL A 158 -1.75 30.53 -21.71
N TYR A 159 -2.99 30.94 -21.48
CA TYR A 159 -3.77 31.75 -22.41
C TYR A 159 -4.12 33.10 -21.76
N LYS A 160 -4.13 34.15 -22.57
CA LYS A 160 -4.71 35.46 -22.24
C LYS A 160 -5.87 35.69 -23.19
N ALA A 161 -7.11 35.65 -22.66
CA ALA A 161 -8.30 35.41 -23.47
C ALA A 161 -8.07 34.18 -24.36
N ASP A 162 -8.26 34.29 -25.67
CA ASP A 162 -8.10 33.16 -26.60
C ASP A 162 -6.68 33.03 -27.17
N LYS A 163 -5.74 33.92 -26.78
CA LYS A 163 -4.37 33.89 -27.28
C LYS A 163 -3.46 33.11 -26.35
N LYS A 164 -2.86 32.03 -26.87
CA LYS A 164 -1.75 31.33 -26.20
C LYS A 164 -0.56 32.28 -26.04
N ILE A 165 -0.12 32.50 -24.80
CA ILE A 165 1.03 33.38 -24.47
C ILE A 165 2.26 32.61 -23.98
N ALA A 166 2.08 31.37 -23.50
CA ALA A 166 3.18 30.49 -23.11
C ALA A 166 2.73 29.02 -23.14
N SER A 167 3.69 28.11 -23.19
CA SER A 167 3.50 26.70 -22.87
C SER A 167 4.82 26.06 -22.50
N ASP A 168 4.78 25.12 -21.58
CA ASP A 168 5.95 24.34 -21.22
C ASP A 168 5.55 22.99 -20.61
N LYS A 169 6.54 22.26 -20.11
CA LYS A 169 6.41 21.02 -19.35
C LYS A 169 6.61 21.31 -17.87
N PHE A 170 5.92 20.58 -17.01
CA PHE A 170 6.24 20.57 -15.59
C PHE A 170 7.54 19.80 -15.38
N GLU A 171 8.44 20.40 -14.61
CA GLU A 171 9.65 19.73 -14.14
C GLU A 171 9.29 18.75 -13.01
N PHE A 172 10.08 17.69 -12.89
CA PHE A 172 9.95 16.75 -11.78
C PHE A 172 10.70 17.31 -10.57
N GLY A 173 10.01 17.42 -9.43
CA GLY A 173 10.62 17.61 -8.12
C GLY A 173 11.44 16.40 -7.66
#